data_AF-A0A9P5SZJ9-F1
#
_entry.id   AF-A0A9P5SZJ9-F1
#
_cell.length_a   1.000
_cell.length_b   1.000
_cell.length_c   1.000
_cell.angle_alpha   90.00
_cell.angle_beta   90.00
_cell.angle_gamma   90.00
#
_symmetry.space_group_name_H-M   'P 1'
#
loop_
_entity.id
_entity.type
_entity.pdbx_description
1 polymer ?
#
loop_
_entity_poly.entity_id
_entity_poly.type
_entity_poly.pdbx_seq_one_letter_code
_entity_poly.pdbx_strand_id
1 'polypeptide(L)'
;MVKLEWTPRLNKAFQKLHTKTTTTSPTLKLDADETRTLKDVGALLQSTEQPACVELDLVKRVSALLLKYSSYRNSDGSNHNGSSGSSDNNDNNNIEHHDDTSEDWVHVMIKGSSVYIPKASPKERSPELERLMDGIKAQLAEKEYRRMVSNIDPDTLNTSSIASGIRQDMKDMKEVKAHAIGIVNVLYTGAAVFTAVFMISAHFTEDLGMRVLLSFLGFVLIVACEAYLYSRHVSVAKTRTKRKELRLPEDAVAITRSFSKDKRA
;
A
#
# COMPACT_ATOMS: atom_id res chain seq x y z
N MET A 1 6.37 -18.87 -4.58
CA MET A 1 5.16 -19.52 -5.09
C MET A 1 3.97 -18.61 -4.82
N VAL A 2 3.30 -18.11 -5.87
CA VAL A 2 2.15 -17.21 -5.73
C VAL A 2 0.89 -18.07 -5.58
N LYS A 3 0.16 -17.84 -4.49
CA LYS A 3 -1.11 -18.52 -4.19
C LYS A 3 -2.26 -17.55 -4.50
N LEU A 4 -3.25 -18.04 -5.22
CA LEU A 4 -4.48 -17.34 -5.56
C LEU A 4 -5.62 -17.87 -4.71
N GLU A 5 -6.58 -17.01 -4.37
CA GLU A 5 -7.83 -17.46 -3.76
C GLU A 5 -8.65 -18.33 -4.72
N TRP A 6 -9.33 -19.33 -4.18
CA TRP A 6 -10.24 -20.18 -4.95
C TRP A 6 -11.47 -19.39 -5.38
N THR A 7 -11.84 -19.50 -6.66
CA THR A 7 -13.00 -18.80 -7.22
C THR A 7 -13.96 -19.78 -7.90
N PRO A 8 -15.26 -19.45 -7.98
CA PRO A 8 -16.24 -20.28 -8.69
C PRO A 8 -15.89 -20.52 -10.17
N ARG A 9 -15.23 -19.55 -10.81
CA ARG A 9 -14.77 -19.67 -12.21
C ARG A 9 -13.65 -20.69 -12.36
N LEU A 10 -12.71 -20.69 -11.43
CA LEU A 10 -11.63 -21.67 -11.39
C LEU A 10 -12.18 -23.08 -11.15
N ASN A 11 -13.17 -23.22 -10.25
CA ASN A 11 -13.88 -24.49 -10.07
C ASN A 11 -14.57 -24.98 -11.37
N LYS A 12 -15.30 -24.11 -12.08
CA LYS A 12 -15.94 -24.44 -13.37
C LYS A 12 -14.91 -24.94 -14.39
N ALA A 13 -13.76 -24.26 -14.50
CA ALA A 13 -12.69 -24.65 -15.43
C ALA A 13 -12.04 -25.99 -15.05
N PHE A 14 -11.81 -26.25 -13.76
CA PHE A 14 -11.23 -27.50 -13.28
C PHE A 14 -12.20 -28.67 -13.48
N GLN A 15 -13.49 -28.48 -13.24
CA GLN A 15 -14.53 -29.45 -13.56
C GLN A 15 -14.65 -29.71 -15.07
N LYS A 16 -14.59 -28.64 -15.90
CA LYS A 16 -14.59 -28.75 -17.37
C LYS A 16 -13.40 -29.57 -17.87
N LEU A 17 -12.22 -29.44 -17.25
CA LEU A 17 -11.06 -30.27 -17.58
C LEU A 17 -11.31 -31.73 -17.17
N HIS A 18 -11.78 -31.98 -15.94
CA HIS A 18 -12.05 -33.33 -15.46
C HIS A 18 -13.06 -34.07 -16.35
N THR A 19 -14.19 -33.46 -16.68
CA THR A 19 -15.20 -34.06 -17.57
C THR A 19 -14.64 -34.32 -18.97
N LYS A 20 -13.90 -33.37 -19.55
CA LYS A 20 -13.24 -33.55 -20.86
C LYS A 20 -12.26 -34.71 -20.86
N THR A 21 -11.51 -34.91 -19.78
CA THR A 21 -10.58 -36.06 -19.67
C THR A 21 -11.26 -37.40 -19.45
N THR A 22 -12.40 -37.44 -18.76
CA THR A 22 -13.16 -38.69 -18.56
C THR A 22 -13.92 -39.11 -19.82
N THR A 23 -14.40 -38.15 -20.62
CA THR A 23 -15.18 -38.44 -21.84
C THR A 23 -14.31 -38.74 -23.06
N THR A 24 -13.05 -38.28 -23.09
CA THR A 24 -12.15 -38.46 -24.26
C THR A 24 -11.23 -39.68 -24.04
N SER A 25 -11.66 -40.84 -24.55
CA SER A 25 -10.88 -42.10 -24.58
C SER A 25 -9.77 -42.05 -25.67
N PRO A 26 -8.82 -43.01 -25.73
CA PRO A 26 -7.40 -42.83 -25.48
C PRO A 26 -6.54 -42.61 -26.74
N THR A 27 -6.80 -41.57 -27.54
CA THR A 27 -5.96 -41.26 -28.72
C THR A 27 -4.97 -40.11 -28.51
N LEU A 28 -5.10 -39.34 -27.43
CA LEU A 28 -4.11 -38.33 -27.05
C LEU A 28 -3.03 -38.97 -26.17
N LYS A 29 -1.80 -39.07 -26.71
CA LYS A 29 -0.61 -39.37 -25.92
C LYS A 29 -0.37 -38.20 -24.96
N LEU A 30 -0.86 -38.32 -23.73
CA LEU A 30 -0.61 -37.33 -22.69
C LEU A 30 0.86 -37.40 -22.29
N ASP A 31 1.49 -36.23 -22.20
CA ASP A 31 2.84 -36.11 -21.69
C ASP A 31 2.88 -36.33 -20.16
N ALA A 32 4.05 -36.65 -19.62
CA ALA A 32 4.21 -36.93 -18.19
C ALA A 32 3.76 -35.75 -17.30
N ASP A 33 3.96 -34.50 -17.73
CA ASP A 33 3.51 -33.32 -16.98
C ASP A 33 1.98 -33.12 -17.05
N GLU A 34 1.33 -33.56 -18.14
CA GLU A 34 -0.13 -33.50 -18.30
C GLU A 34 -0.82 -34.50 -17.36
N THR A 35 -0.26 -35.70 -17.21
CA THR A 35 -0.79 -36.68 -16.24
C THR A 35 -0.64 -36.23 -14.79
N ARG A 36 0.46 -35.52 -14.48
CA ARG A 36 0.71 -34.95 -13.14
C ARG A 36 -0.29 -33.85 -12.82
N THR A 37 -0.55 -32.94 -13.76
CA THR A 37 -1.50 -31.85 -13.56
C THR A 37 -2.94 -32.33 -13.39
N LEU A 38 -3.34 -33.38 -14.12
CA LEU A 38 -4.64 -34.01 -13.91
C LEU A 38 -4.76 -34.67 -12.54
N LYS A 39 -3.69 -35.31 -12.07
CA LYS A 39 -3.65 -35.89 -10.72
C LYS A 39 -3.75 -34.81 -9.64
N ASP A 40 -3.05 -33.69 -9.80
CA ASP A 40 -3.08 -32.56 -8.87
C ASP A 40 -4.48 -31.88 -8.86
N VAL A 41 -5.10 -31.71 -10.03
CA VAL A 41 -6.48 -31.20 -10.17
C VAL A 41 -7.50 -32.16 -9.55
N GLY A 42 -7.36 -33.47 -9.79
CA GLY A 42 -8.21 -34.50 -9.21
C GLY A 42 -8.12 -34.54 -7.67
N ALA A 43 -6.91 -34.44 -7.13
CA ALA A 43 -6.69 -34.36 -5.69
C ALA A 43 -7.34 -33.10 -5.07
N LEU A 44 -7.31 -31.96 -5.77
CA LEU A 44 -7.95 -30.72 -5.32
C LEU A 44 -9.49 -30.79 -5.37
N LEU A 45 -10.07 -31.50 -6.34
CA LEU A 45 -11.52 -31.68 -6.46
C LEU A 45 -12.08 -32.73 -5.48
N GLN A 46 -11.27 -33.72 -5.07
CA GLN A 46 -11.65 -34.74 -4.10
C GLN A 46 -11.52 -34.28 -2.64
N SER A 47 -10.80 -33.19 -2.38
CA SER A 47 -10.78 -32.54 -1.07
C SER A 47 -12.19 -32.06 -0.73
N THR A 48 -12.81 -32.67 0.28
CA THR A 48 -14.15 -32.34 0.80
C THR A 48 -14.26 -30.89 1.32
N GLU A 49 -13.12 -30.23 1.56
CA GLU A 49 -13.04 -28.80 1.81
C GLU A 49 -12.54 -28.08 0.55
N GLN A 50 -13.31 -27.09 0.07
CA GLN A 50 -12.87 -26.23 -1.04
C GLN A 50 -11.52 -25.63 -0.67
N PRO A 51 -10.46 -25.87 -1.46
CA PRO A 51 -9.12 -25.45 -1.07
C PRO A 51 -9.08 -23.92 -1.03
N ALA A 52 -8.72 -23.33 0.12
CA ALA A 52 -8.72 -21.87 0.29
C ALA A 52 -7.76 -21.14 -0.67
N CYS A 53 -6.82 -21.86 -1.30
CA CYS A 53 -5.89 -21.30 -2.27
C CYS A 53 -5.43 -22.31 -3.33
N VAL A 54 -5.02 -21.79 -4.50
CA VAL A 54 -4.46 -22.54 -5.63
C VAL A 54 -3.15 -21.91 -6.06
N GLU A 55 -2.19 -22.72 -6.49
CA GLU A 55 -0.95 -22.20 -7.08
C GLU A 55 -1.20 -21.66 -8.49
N LEU A 56 -0.68 -20.46 -8.77
CA LEU A 56 -0.80 -19.82 -10.08
C LEU A 56 -0.26 -20.70 -11.23
N ASP A 57 0.79 -21.48 -10.97
CA ASP A 57 1.40 -22.34 -12.00
C ASP A 57 0.50 -23.53 -12.36
N LEU A 58 -0.34 -24.02 -11.44
CA LEU A 58 -1.34 -25.02 -11.76
C LEU A 58 -2.42 -24.45 -12.68
N VAL A 59 -2.89 -23.23 -12.41
CA VAL A 59 -3.90 -22.54 -13.23
C VAL A 59 -3.41 -22.33 -14.67
N LYS A 60 -2.14 -21.94 -14.84
CA LYS A 60 -1.52 -21.81 -16.18
C LYS A 60 -1.53 -23.14 -16.94
N ARG A 61 -1.16 -24.24 -16.28
CA ARG A 61 -1.15 -25.57 -16.91
C ARG A 61 -2.55 -26.06 -17.25
N VAL A 62 -3.54 -25.83 -16.39
CA VAL A 62 -4.95 -26.15 -16.66
C VAL A 62 -5.49 -25.39 -17.87
N SER A 63 -5.21 -24.10 -17.96
CA SER A 63 -5.60 -23.29 -19.14
C SER A 63 -4.92 -23.78 -20.42
N ALA A 64 -3.62 -24.08 -20.36
CA ALA A 64 -2.88 -24.61 -21.52
C ALA A 64 -3.47 -25.95 -21.99
N LEU A 65 -3.83 -26.83 -21.07
CA LEU A 65 -4.51 -28.09 -21.39
C LEU A 65 -5.89 -27.86 -22.02
N LEU A 66 -6.72 -26.98 -21.44
CA LEU A 66 -8.05 -26.66 -22.00
C LEU A 66 -7.95 -26.13 -23.43
N LEU A 67 -6.99 -25.23 -23.70
CA LEU A 67 -6.71 -24.72 -25.03
C LEU A 67 -6.22 -25.80 -26.00
N LYS A 68 -5.34 -26.69 -25.55
CA LYS A 68 -4.87 -27.85 -26.34
C LYS A 68 -6.04 -28.76 -26.73
N TYR A 69 -6.91 -29.09 -25.78
CA TYR A 69 -8.12 -29.88 -26.03
C TYR A 69 -9.12 -29.17 -26.95
N SER A 70 -9.27 -27.85 -26.83
CA SER A 70 -10.12 -27.07 -27.73
C SER A 70 -9.59 -27.05 -29.16
N SER A 71 -8.27 -26.96 -29.33
CA SER A 71 -7.62 -26.99 -30.65
C SER A 71 -7.81 -28.34 -31.35
N TYR A 72 -7.66 -29.45 -30.60
CA TYR A 72 -7.83 -30.81 -31.14
C TYR A 72 -9.27 -31.10 -31.61
N ARG A 73 -10.27 -30.55 -30.93
CA ARG A 73 -11.68 -30.70 -31.33
C ARG A 73 -11.99 -30.03 -32.67
N ASN A 74 -11.37 -28.89 -32.96
CA ASN A 74 -11.61 -28.16 -34.21
C ASN A 74 -10.94 -28.81 -35.43
N SER A 75 -9.91 -29.65 -35.24
CA SER A 75 -9.27 -30.38 -36.34
C SER A 75 -10.07 -31.58 -36.86
N ASP A 76 -10.97 -32.15 -36.06
CA ASP A 76 -11.71 -33.38 -36.41
C ASP A 76 -13.08 -33.10 -37.08
N GLY A 77 -13.46 -31.82 -37.21
CA GLY A 77 -14.76 -31.39 -37.75
C GLY A 77 -14.79 -31.04 -39.24
N SER A 78 -13.68 -31.17 -39.96
CA SER A 78 -13.57 -30.76 -41.37
C SER A 78 -13.74 -31.95 -42.33
N ASN A 79 -14.92 -32.59 -42.35
CA ASN A 79 -15.38 -33.38 -43.50
C ASN A 79 -16.87 -33.77 -43.41
N HIS A 80 -17.77 -33.00 -44.04
CA HIS A 80 -18.66 -33.46 -45.13
C HIS A 80 -19.66 -32.39 -45.62
N ASN A 81 -19.61 -32.14 -46.93
CA ASN A 81 -20.65 -31.82 -47.92
C ASN A 81 -21.73 -30.75 -47.68
N GLY A 82 -21.91 -29.91 -48.70
CA GLY A 82 -22.99 -28.93 -48.79
C GLY A 82 -24.26 -29.41 -49.50
N SER A 83 -25.09 -28.39 -49.74
CA SER A 83 -26.24 -28.26 -50.65
C SER A 83 -27.66 -28.36 -50.07
N SER A 84 -28.29 -27.18 -50.09
CA SER A 84 -29.67 -26.86 -50.51
C SER A 84 -30.89 -27.46 -49.80
N GLY A 85 -31.80 -26.58 -49.34
CA GLY A 85 -33.21 -26.91 -49.19
C GLY A 85 -33.96 -26.07 -48.15
N SER A 86 -34.76 -25.13 -48.64
CA SER A 86 -35.60 -24.17 -47.91
C SER A 86 -36.71 -24.82 -47.04
N SER A 87 -36.95 -24.29 -45.84
CA SER A 87 -38.32 -24.01 -45.33
C SER A 87 -38.31 -23.21 -44.04
N ASP A 88 -39.35 -22.39 -43.95
CA ASP A 88 -39.55 -21.22 -43.11
C ASP A 88 -39.71 -21.46 -41.61
N ASN A 89 -39.32 -20.41 -40.87
CA ASN A 89 -39.93 -19.85 -39.67
C ASN A 89 -40.18 -20.78 -38.47
N ASN A 90 -39.37 -20.60 -37.42
CA ASN A 90 -39.79 -19.91 -36.19
C ASN A 90 -38.77 -20.16 -35.08
N ASP A 91 -37.81 -19.24 -34.87
CA ASP A 91 -36.94 -19.27 -33.68
C ASP A 91 -36.65 -17.85 -33.20
N ASN A 92 -37.54 -17.33 -32.37
CA ASN A 92 -37.15 -16.40 -31.31
C ASN A 92 -36.48 -17.22 -30.21
N ASN A 93 -35.19 -17.51 -30.37
CA ASN A 93 -34.32 -17.76 -29.23
C ASN A 93 -32.93 -17.24 -29.58
N ASN A 94 -32.53 -16.25 -28.80
CA ASN A 94 -31.25 -15.57 -28.84
C ASN A 94 -30.14 -16.60 -28.57
N ILE A 95 -29.58 -17.20 -29.62
CA ILE A 95 -28.41 -18.09 -29.52
C ILE A 95 -27.20 -17.19 -29.31
N GLU A 96 -26.86 -16.91 -28.05
CA GLU A 96 -25.51 -16.53 -27.69
C GLU A 96 -24.58 -17.67 -28.10
N HIS A 97 -23.98 -17.56 -29.29
CA HIS A 97 -22.73 -18.24 -29.61
C HIS A 97 -21.64 -17.63 -28.72
N HIS A 98 -21.63 -18.06 -27.46
CA HIS A 98 -20.55 -17.78 -26.54
C HIS A 98 -19.31 -18.48 -27.08
N ASP A 99 -18.29 -17.70 -27.45
CA ASP A 99 -16.95 -18.18 -27.80
C ASP A 99 -16.40 -19.00 -26.62
N ASP A 100 -16.67 -20.31 -26.59
CA ASP A 100 -16.25 -21.25 -25.55
C ASP A 100 -14.71 -21.29 -25.38
N THR A 101 -13.98 -20.82 -26.40
CA THR A 101 -12.52 -20.69 -26.41
C THR A 101 -12.03 -19.51 -25.58
N SER A 102 -12.84 -18.46 -25.44
CA SER A 102 -12.48 -17.25 -24.70
C SER A 102 -12.52 -17.48 -23.19
N GLU A 103 -13.40 -18.36 -22.71
CA GLU A 103 -13.48 -18.75 -21.28
C GLU A 103 -12.26 -19.56 -20.82
N ASP A 104 -11.52 -20.18 -21.73
CA ASP A 104 -10.42 -21.09 -21.43
C ASP A 104 -9.07 -20.35 -21.24
N TRP A 105 -9.01 -19.03 -21.46
CA TRP A 105 -7.77 -18.25 -21.32
C TRP A 105 -7.46 -17.95 -19.84
N VAL A 106 -6.18 -18.06 -19.48
CA VAL A 106 -5.65 -17.79 -18.12
C VAL A 106 -6.18 -16.47 -17.54
N HIS A 107 -6.18 -15.40 -18.32
CA HIS A 107 -6.59 -14.08 -17.85
C HIS A 107 -8.10 -14.01 -17.51
N VAL A 108 -8.96 -14.82 -18.15
CA VAL A 108 -10.39 -14.93 -17.82
C VAL A 108 -10.59 -15.78 -16.57
N MET A 109 -9.83 -16.87 -16.44
CA MET A 109 -9.86 -17.75 -15.27
C MET A 109 -9.40 -17.04 -13.98
N ILE A 110 -8.43 -16.14 -14.08
CA ILE A 110 -7.89 -15.36 -12.95
C ILE A 110 -8.72 -14.08 -12.68
N LYS A 111 -9.63 -13.69 -13.58
CA LYS A 111 -10.44 -12.49 -13.41
C LYS A 111 -11.36 -12.62 -12.19
N GLY A 112 -10.99 -11.92 -11.12
CA GLY A 112 -11.70 -11.91 -9.83
C GLY A 112 -11.02 -12.70 -8.72
N SER A 113 -9.85 -13.31 -8.94
CA SER A 113 -9.06 -13.90 -7.86
C SER A 113 -8.11 -12.86 -7.25
N SER A 114 -8.10 -12.80 -5.92
CA SER A 114 -7.12 -12.02 -5.16
C SER A 114 -5.90 -12.90 -4.83
N VAL A 115 -4.76 -12.26 -4.56
CA VAL A 115 -3.57 -12.95 -4.07
C VAL A 115 -3.83 -13.38 -2.63
N TYR A 116 -3.71 -14.68 -2.36
CA TYR A 116 -3.89 -15.22 -1.02
C TYR A 116 -2.68 -14.85 -0.15
N ILE A 117 -2.91 -13.99 0.83
CA ILE A 117 -1.92 -13.66 1.86
C ILE A 117 -2.25 -14.52 3.09
N PRO A 118 -1.39 -15.47 3.49
CA PRO A 118 -1.65 -16.29 4.66
C PRO A 118 -1.80 -15.41 5.90
N LYS A 119 -2.86 -15.62 6.68
CA LYS A 119 -3.08 -14.93 7.95
C LYS A 119 -1.90 -15.26 8.86
N ALA A 120 -1.14 -14.24 9.25
CA ALA A 120 -0.02 -14.40 10.17
C ALA A 120 -0.53 -15.07 11.46
N SER A 121 0.12 -16.16 11.87
CA SER A 121 -0.22 -16.82 13.13
C SER A 121 -0.09 -15.82 14.27
N PRO A 122 -1.03 -15.81 15.24
CA PRO A 122 -0.90 -14.95 16.40
C PRO A 122 0.38 -15.37 17.14
N LYS A 123 1.36 -14.46 17.18
CA LYS A 123 2.59 -14.67 17.95
C LYS A 123 2.21 -14.85 19.42
N GLU A 124 2.58 -15.97 20.02
CA GLU A 124 2.43 -16.19 21.46
C GLU A 124 3.13 -15.04 22.21
N ARG A 125 2.37 -14.35 23.06
CA ARG A 125 2.86 -13.15 23.75
C ARG A 125 3.88 -13.61 24.79
N SER A 126 5.08 -13.04 24.74
CA SER A 126 6.08 -13.29 25.76
C SER A 126 5.64 -12.69 27.10
N PRO A 127 5.95 -13.33 28.25
CA PRO A 127 5.53 -12.86 29.58
C PRO A 127 6.11 -11.47 29.91
N GLU A 128 7.22 -11.09 29.28
CA GLU A 128 7.80 -9.75 29.38
C GLU A 128 6.93 -8.68 28.71
N LEU A 129 6.30 -9.00 27.59
CA LEU A 129 5.44 -8.05 26.86
C LEU A 129 4.14 -7.80 27.63
N GLU A 130 3.61 -8.80 28.33
CA GLU A 130 2.40 -8.64 29.16
C GLU A 130 2.67 -7.74 30.36
N ARG A 131 3.81 -7.91 31.03
CA ARG A 131 4.24 -7.01 32.12
C ARG A 131 4.39 -5.57 31.65
N LEU A 132 4.93 -5.36 30.44
CA LEU A 132 5.01 -4.03 29.84
C LEU A 132 3.63 -3.46 29.49
N MET A 133 2.73 -4.30 28.95
CA MET A 133 1.36 -3.88 28.65
C MET A 133 0.61 -3.47 29.91
N ASP A 134 0.76 -4.21 31.01
CA ASP A 134 0.08 -3.91 32.27
C ASP A 134 0.66 -2.66 32.94
N GLY A 135 1.97 -2.45 32.85
CA GLY A 135 2.61 -1.18 33.23
C GLY A 135 2.08 0.01 32.43
N ILE A 136 1.92 -0.13 31.11
CA ILE A 136 1.38 0.92 30.25
C ILE A 136 -0.11 1.19 30.57
N LYS A 137 -0.91 0.16 30.83
CA LYS A 137 -2.32 0.31 31.23
C LYS A 137 -2.45 1.03 32.56
N ALA A 138 -1.62 0.68 33.55
CA ALA A 138 -1.59 1.34 34.86
C ALA A 138 -1.24 2.83 34.73
N GLN A 139 -0.22 3.17 33.93
CA GLN A 139 0.15 4.57 33.67
C GLN A 139 -0.97 5.36 32.98
N LEU A 140 -1.70 4.72 32.06
CA LEU A 140 -2.81 5.37 31.37
C LEU A 140 -4.00 5.60 32.31
N ALA A 141 -4.32 4.62 33.15
CA ALA A 141 -5.38 4.73 34.15
C ALA A 141 -5.07 5.86 35.16
N GLU A 142 -3.83 5.93 35.64
CA GLU A 142 -3.37 7.00 36.54
C GLU A 142 -3.47 8.38 35.89
N LYS A 143 -3.08 8.49 34.62
CA LYS A 143 -3.20 9.75 33.86
C LYS A 143 -4.65 10.18 33.69
N GLU A 144 -5.56 9.24 33.46
CA GLU A 144 -6.98 9.53 33.30
C GLU A 144 -7.64 9.87 34.64
N TYR A 145 -7.28 9.16 35.71
CA TYR A 145 -7.66 9.51 37.07
C TYR A 145 -7.23 10.94 37.43
N ARG A 146 -5.97 11.32 37.12
CA ARG A 146 -5.48 12.69 37.31
C ARG A 146 -6.23 13.74 36.50
N ARG A 147 -6.76 13.41 35.32
CA ARG A 147 -7.62 14.32 34.56
C ARG A 147 -9.02 14.45 35.16
N MET A 148 -9.58 13.36 35.68
CA MET A 148 -10.89 13.39 36.32
C MET A 148 -10.83 14.17 37.65
N VAL A 149 -9.70 14.07 38.38
CA VAL A 149 -9.50 14.73 39.67
C VAL A 149 -8.87 16.12 39.56
N SER A 150 -8.28 16.51 38.41
CA SER A 150 -7.67 17.85 38.24
C SER A 150 -8.64 19.02 38.44
N ASN A 151 -9.95 18.77 38.34
CA ASN A 151 -10.99 19.78 38.51
C ASN A 151 -11.59 19.77 39.93
N ILE A 152 -11.17 18.81 40.76
CA ILE A 152 -11.68 18.57 42.11
C ILE A 152 -10.47 18.45 43.03
N ASP A 153 -9.70 19.53 43.18
CA ASP A 153 -8.72 19.60 44.27
C ASP A 153 -9.01 20.80 45.19
N PRO A 154 -9.25 20.55 46.49
CA PRO A 154 -9.43 21.57 47.52
C PRO A 154 -8.13 22.33 47.88
N ASP A 155 -6.98 21.93 47.33
CA ASP A 155 -5.65 22.55 47.55
C ASP A 155 -5.26 23.59 46.49
N THR A 156 -6.21 24.03 45.67
CA THR A 156 -6.03 25.10 44.64
C THR A 156 -5.65 26.47 45.21
N LEU A 157 -5.46 26.63 46.51
CA LEU A 157 -5.02 27.89 47.10
C LEU A 157 -3.51 28.16 47.01
N ASN A 158 -2.62 27.18 46.80
CA ASN A 158 -1.17 27.47 46.87
C ASN A 158 -0.24 26.87 45.78
N THR A 159 -0.62 25.83 45.01
CA THR A 159 0.36 25.13 44.13
C THR A 159 -0.07 25.00 42.65
N SER A 160 -1.24 25.53 42.28
CA SER A 160 -1.80 25.45 40.91
C SER A 160 -1.12 26.37 39.87
N SER A 161 -0.30 27.34 40.30
CA SER A 161 0.36 28.29 39.39
C SER A 161 1.63 27.73 38.74
N ILE A 162 2.32 26.79 39.39
CA ILE A 162 3.62 26.29 38.92
C ILE A 162 3.44 25.22 37.83
N ALA A 163 2.51 24.28 38.00
CA ALA A 163 2.33 23.17 37.04
C ALA A 163 1.62 23.60 35.74
N SER A 164 0.75 24.61 35.79
CA SER A 164 0.13 25.24 34.62
C SER A 164 1.16 26.10 33.87
N GLY A 165 2.00 26.85 34.59
CA GLY A 165 3.13 27.59 34.04
C GLY A 165 4.14 26.69 33.30
N ILE A 166 4.55 25.57 33.89
CA ILE A 166 5.52 24.62 33.26
C ILE A 166 4.97 24.01 31.96
N ARG A 167 3.65 23.79 31.85
CA ARG A 167 3.04 23.22 30.63
C ARG A 167 2.91 24.24 29.50
N GLN A 168 2.61 25.49 29.82
CA GLN A 168 2.66 26.59 28.84
C GLN A 168 4.10 26.85 28.41
N ASP A 169 5.03 26.93 29.37
CA ASP A 169 6.45 27.13 29.12
C ASP A 169 7.03 26.00 28.25
N MET A 170 6.68 24.74 28.48
CA MET A 170 7.11 23.64 27.59
C MET A 170 6.57 23.74 26.15
N LYS A 171 5.39 24.31 25.94
CA LYS A 171 4.81 24.48 24.60
C LYS A 171 5.46 25.67 23.89
N ASP A 172 5.64 26.77 24.62
CA ASP A 172 6.28 27.99 24.13
C ASP A 172 7.77 27.74 23.85
N MET A 173 8.45 26.98 24.71
CA MET A 173 9.83 26.52 24.47
C MET A 173 9.95 25.64 23.22
N LYS A 174 8.95 24.83 22.89
CA LYS A 174 8.99 24.00 21.67
C LYS A 174 8.81 24.84 20.41
N GLU A 175 7.95 25.84 20.46
CA GLU A 175 7.74 26.79 19.37
C GLU A 175 8.97 27.68 19.17
N VAL A 176 9.52 28.24 20.25
CA VAL A 176 10.76 29.02 20.24
C VAL A 176 11.94 28.18 19.72
N LYS A 177 12.06 26.92 20.14
CA LYS A 177 13.12 26.01 19.62
C LYS A 177 12.99 25.79 18.11
N ALA A 178 11.77 25.61 17.60
CA ALA A 178 11.55 25.42 16.17
C ALA A 178 11.95 26.67 15.36
N HIS A 179 11.60 27.87 15.85
CA HIS A 179 12.00 29.13 15.21
C HIS A 179 13.50 29.40 15.33
N ALA A 180 14.11 29.10 16.48
CA ALA A 180 15.54 29.26 16.71
C ALA A 180 16.37 28.38 15.76
N ILE A 181 15.96 27.13 15.54
CA ILE A 181 16.64 26.23 14.59
C ILE A 181 16.58 26.80 13.16
N GLY A 182 15.45 27.40 12.76
CA GLY A 182 15.31 28.06 11.46
C GLY A 182 16.27 29.25 11.31
N ILE A 183 16.34 30.12 12.33
CA ILE A 183 17.24 31.29 12.32
C ILE A 183 18.70 30.85 12.25
N VAL A 184 19.09 29.85 13.05
CA VAL A 184 20.47 29.31 13.04
C VAL A 184 20.81 28.72 11.68
N ASN A 185 19.88 28.02 11.03
CA ASN A 185 20.10 27.46 9.70
C ASN A 185 20.36 28.55 8.64
N VAL A 186 19.54 29.61 8.63
CA VAL A 186 19.70 30.75 7.70
C VAL A 186 21.02 31.48 7.95
N LEU A 187 21.40 31.68 9.21
CA LEU A 187 22.67 32.33 9.55
C LEU A 187 23.87 31.47 9.14
N TYR A 188 23.76 30.14 9.29
CA TYR A 188 24.82 29.21 8.92
C TYR A 188 25.07 29.19 7.41
N THR A 189 24.00 29.10 6.61
CA THR A 189 24.12 29.12 5.13
C THR A 189 24.58 30.49 4.63
N GLY A 190 24.08 31.57 5.24
CA GLY A 190 24.55 32.92 4.96
C GLY A 190 26.06 33.08 5.24
N ALA A 191 26.53 32.67 6.42
CA ALA A 191 27.95 32.74 6.78
C ALA A 191 28.82 31.89 5.84
N ALA A 192 28.36 30.70 5.46
CA ALA A 192 29.05 29.84 4.51
C ALA A 192 29.21 30.52 3.12
N VAL A 193 28.15 31.15 2.60
CA VAL A 193 28.22 31.88 1.33
C VAL A 193 29.10 33.11 1.44
N PHE A 194 28.98 33.89 2.52
CA PHE A 194 29.82 35.06 2.74
C PHE A 194 31.30 34.69 2.74
N THR A 195 31.69 33.66 3.49
CA THR A 195 33.09 33.21 3.56
C THR A 195 33.59 32.62 2.24
N ALA A 196 32.75 31.86 1.53
CA ALA A 196 33.10 31.31 0.22
C ALA A 196 33.33 32.42 -0.81
N VAL A 197 32.42 33.38 -0.92
CA VAL A 197 32.55 34.51 -1.85
C VAL A 197 33.72 35.41 -1.45
N PHE A 198 33.98 35.56 -0.15
CA PHE A 198 35.14 36.31 0.35
C PHE A 198 36.46 35.68 -0.10
N MET A 199 36.60 34.36 0.05
CA MET A 199 37.78 33.62 -0.44
C MET A 199 37.90 33.69 -1.96
N ILE A 200 36.80 33.54 -2.70
CA ILE A 200 36.80 33.63 -4.18
C ILE A 200 37.20 35.04 -4.62
N SER A 201 36.62 36.07 -4.00
CA SER A 201 36.90 37.48 -4.33
C SER A 201 38.36 37.85 -4.08
N ALA A 202 39.06 37.13 -3.19
CA ALA A 202 40.47 37.31 -2.96
C ALA A 202 41.34 36.98 -4.19
N HIS A 203 40.84 36.15 -5.10
CA HIS A 203 41.50 35.83 -6.36
C HIS A 203 41.22 36.85 -7.48
N PHE A 204 40.13 37.63 -7.40
CA PHE A 204 39.71 38.54 -8.46
C PHE A 204 40.08 40.01 -8.21
N THR A 205 40.27 40.40 -6.95
CA THR A 205 40.50 41.80 -6.58
C THR A 205 41.40 41.87 -5.36
N GLU A 206 42.39 42.77 -5.35
CA GLU A 206 43.29 42.98 -4.21
C GLU A 206 42.68 43.90 -3.14
N ASP A 207 41.71 44.75 -3.52
CA ASP A 207 41.04 45.67 -2.62
C ASP A 207 40.09 45.00 -1.63
N LEU A 208 40.33 45.21 -0.33
CA LEU A 208 39.53 44.65 0.76
C LEU A 208 38.05 45.09 0.69
N GLY A 209 37.78 46.34 0.32
CA GLY A 209 36.42 46.88 0.26
C GLY A 209 35.55 46.16 -0.77
N MET A 210 36.09 45.90 -1.96
CA MET A 210 35.40 45.20 -3.04
C MET A 210 35.14 43.73 -2.69
N ARG A 211 36.08 43.07 -1.99
CA ARG A 211 35.90 41.70 -1.48
C ARG A 211 34.72 41.59 -0.52
N VAL A 212 34.64 42.50 0.45
CA VAL A 212 33.55 42.54 1.42
C VAL A 212 32.22 42.85 0.72
N LEU A 213 32.20 43.80 -0.22
CA LEU A 213 30.99 44.20 -0.93
C LEU A 213 30.42 43.04 -1.76
N LEU A 214 31.25 42.30 -2.49
CA LEU A 214 30.82 41.13 -3.27
C LEU A 214 30.30 40.00 -2.37
N SER A 215 30.98 39.77 -1.25
CA SER A 215 30.59 38.75 -0.27
C SER A 215 29.27 39.07 0.40
N PHE A 216 29.05 40.35 0.73
CA PHE A 216 27.80 40.84 1.29
C PHE A 216 26.65 40.75 0.28
N LEU A 217 26.90 41.04 -1.00
CA LEU A 217 25.91 40.85 -2.05
C LEU A 217 25.47 39.38 -2.14
N GLY A 218 26.43 38.44 -2.12
CA GLY A 218 26.15 37.00 -2.10
C GLY A 218 25.35 36.58 -0.87
N PHE A 219 25.68 37.12 0.31
CA PHE A 219 24.93 36.90 1.56
C PHE A 219 23.47 37.36 1.45
N VAL A 220 23.22 38.56 0.91
CA VAL A 220 21.85 39.08 0.75
C VAL A 220 21.03 38.21 -0.21
N LEU A 221 21.62 37.74 -1.30
CA LEU A 221 20.94 36.87 -2.26
C LEU A 221 20.55 35.51 -1.65
N ILE A 222 21.43 34.88 -0.87
CA ILE A 222 21.10 33.59 -0.25
C ILE A 222 20.03 33.74 0.83
N VAL A 223 20.09 34.79 1.65
CA VAL A 223 19.06 35.06 2.66
C VAL A 223 17.70 35.31 2.00
N ALA A 224 17.65 36.07 0.90
CA ALA A 224 16.43 36.26 0.13
C ALA A 224 15.91 34.94 -0.48
N CYS A 225 16.80 34.09 -0.98
CA CYS A 225 16.46 32.77 -1.51
C CYS A 225 15.86 31.86 -0.43
N GLU A 226 16.46 31.82 0.77
CA GLU A 226 15.91 31.06 1.89
C GLU A 226 14.56 31.62 2.36
N ALA A 227 14.43 32.94 2.51
CA ALA A 227 13.16 33.56 2.87
C ALA A 227 12.04 33.23 1.86
N TYR A 228 12.38 33.23 0.57
CA TYR A 228 11.46 32.82 -0.50
C TYR A 228 11.07 31.34 -0.38
N LEU A 229 12.04 30.45 -0.14
CA LEU A 229 11.78 29.02 0.07
C LEU A 229 10.89 28.78 1.30
N TYR A 230 11.15 29.47 2.42
CA TYR A 230 10.29 29.43 3.61
C TYR A 230 8.86 29.87 3.30
N SER A 231 8.69 31.01 2.62
CA SER A 231 7.36 31.51 2.22
C SER A 231 6.61 30.52 1.33
N ARG A 232 7.32 29.89 0.38
CA ARG A 232 6.76 28.86 -0.50
C ARG A 232 6.35 27.61 0.29
N HIS A 233 7.19 27.13 1.20
CA HIS A 233 6.91 25.94 2.00
C HIS A 233 5.71 26.15 2.93
N VAL A 234 5.61 27.33 3.56
CA VAL A 234 4.45 27.71 4.38
C VAL A 234 3.19 27.81 3.53
N SER A 235 3.27 28.37 2.32
CA SER A 235 2.14 28.47 1.40
C SER A 235 1.64 27.10 0.96
N VAL A 236 2.54 26.17 0.62
CA VAL A 236 2.20 24.79 0.24
C VAL A 236 1.59 24.01 1.41
N ALA A 237 2.06 24.24 2.64
CA ALA A 237 1.47 23.65 3.84
C ALA A 237 0.03 24.13 4.07
N LYS A 238 -0.24 25.43 3.91
CA LYS A 238 -1.60 26.00 4.02
C LYS A 238 -2.56 25.40 2.98
N THR A 239 -2.11 25.20 1.74
CA THR A 239 -2.93 24.59 0.68
C THR A 239 -3.20 23.10 0.94
N ARG A 240 -2.25 22.36 1.53
CA ARG A 240 -2.45 20.96 1.93
C ARG A 240 -3.41 20.81 3.10
N THR A 241 -3.37 21.72 4.07
CA THR A 241 -4.31 21.72 5.21
C THR A 241 -5.74 22.01 4.73
N LYS A 242 -5.95 23.04 3.90
CA LYS A 242 -7.26 23.31 3.29
C LYS A 242 -7.82 22.11 2.51
N ARG A 243 -6.97 21.39 1.77
CA ARG A 243 -7.38 20.20 1.00
C ARG A 243 -7.74 18.99 1.89
N LYS A 244 -7.15 18.89 3.09
CA LYS A 244 -7.51 17.84 4.07
C LYS A 244 -8.81 18.17 4.79
N GLU A 245 -9.02 19.44 5.11
CA GLU A 245 -10.23 19.96 5.75
C GLU A 245 -11.46 19.81 4.82
N LEU A 246 -11.30 20.07 3.52
CA LEU A 246 -12.33 19.86 2.48
C LEU A 246 -12.61 18.38 2.16
N ARG A 247 -11.87 17.43 2.72
CA ARG A 247 -12.00 15.98 2.43
C ARG A 247 -12.50 15.15 3.61
N LEU A 248 -12.98 15.78 4.69
CA LEU A 248 -13.54 15.08 5.84
C LEU A 248 -15.07 15.20 5.80
N PRO A 249 -15.79 14.23 5.22
CA PRO A 249 -17.16 13.95 5.64
C PRO A 249 -17.16 13.50 7.11
N GLU A 250 -18.21 13.88 7.82
CA GLU A 250 -18.40 13.98 9.28
C GLU A 250 -18.21 12.68 10.10
N ASP A 251 -17.82 11.55 9.49
CA ASP A 251 -17.88 10.22 10.15
C ASP A 251 -16.52 9.58 10.43
N ALA A 252 -15.40 10.24 10.13
CA ALA A 252 -14.07 9.72 10.43
C ALA A 252 -13.48 10.35 11.70
N VAL A 253 -14.00 9.95 12.86
CA VAL A 253 -13.28 10.05 14.15
C VAL A 253 -12.07 9.10 14.09
N ALA A 254 -11.04 9.53 13.36
CA ALA A 254 -9.76 8.85 13.28
C ALA A 254 -8.92 9.28 14.48
N ILE A 255 -8.88 8.39 15.48
CA ILE A 255 -7.93 8.35 16.58
C ILE A 255 -6.52 8.51 16.00
N THR A 256 -5.95 9.71 16.09
CA THR A 256 -4.57 9.97 15.69
C THR A 256 -3.64 9.63 16.85
N ARG A 257 -3.13 8.40 16.85
CA ARG A 257 -1.92 8.03 17.62
C ARG A 257 -0.70 8.66 16.96
N SER A 258 -0.12 9.68 17.58
CA SER A 258 1.22 10.15 17.25
C SER A 258 2.25 9.16 17.83
N PHE A 259 2.88 8.37 16.96
CA PHE A 259 4.12 7.67 17.28
C PHE A 259 5.25 8.72 17.37
N SER A 260 5.68 9.04 18.59
CA SER A 260 6.98 9.69 18.80
C SER A 260 8.03 8.60 18.89
N LYS A 261 8.97 8.67 17.97
CA LYS A 261 10.10 7.77 17.78
C LYS A 261 11.22 8.25 18.68
N ASP A 262 11.49 7.54 19.78
CA ASP A 262 12.74 7.73 20.53
C ASP A 262 13.65 6.52 20.38
N LYS A 263 14.87 6.86 19.92
CA LYS A 263 16.01 6.00 19.69
C LYS A 263 16.74 5.78 21.01
N ARG A 264 17.18 4.53 21.21
CA ARG A 264 18.47 4.09 21.77
C ARG A 264 18.90 4.69 23.12
N ALA A 265 18.95 3.81 24.12
CA ALA A 265 20.19 3.44 24.77
C ALA A 265 20.40 1.94 24.54
#